data_AF-A0A243Q6Y9-F1
#
_entry.id   AF-A0A243Q6Y9-F1
#
_cell.length_a   1.000
_cell.length_b   1.000
_cell.length_c   1.000
_cell.angle_alpha   90.00
_cell.angle_beta   90.00
_cell.angle_gamma   90.00
#
_symmetry.space_group_name_H-M   'P 1'
#
loop_
_entity.id
_entity.type
_entity.pdbx_description
1 polymer ?
#
loop_
_entity_poly.entity_id
_entity_poly.type
_entity_poly.pdbx_seq_one_letter_code
_entity_poly.pdbx_strand_id
1 'polypeptide(L)'
;MAATLWQRFYSNMGLSYGIPTELLDQWNEADHTAYVDDDGKPLPAPAAVRAANRNRAVARAIEQADKLNKRVKVVVSDPYRVVTGAGSQNNDHVQSLGRYSMAAATAVIASPGPVGKHPIQLAQQAHIQDGYDFKRDNPGADPQADAAAEVAVDAFELGIAKWFFIYGSGSQIFWEGLR
;
A
#
# COMPACT_ATOMS: atom_id res chain seq x y z
N MET A 1 -5.72 0.95 15.39
CA MET A 1 -6.61 0.80 14.23
C MET A 1 -7.42 -0.48 14.29
N ALA A 2 -6.84 -1.60 14.72
CA ALA A 2 -7.51 -2.90 14.75
C ALA A 2 -8.86 -2.88 15.49
N ALA A 3 -8.89 -2.29 16.70
CA ALA A 3 -10.12 -2.15 17.48
C ALA A 3 -11.22 -1.36 16.75
N THR A 4 -10.86 -0.31 16.00
CA THR A 4 -11.81 0.49 15.20
C THR A 4 -12.41 -0.32 14.07
N LEU A 5 -11.59 -1.12 13.37
CA LEU A 5 -12.07 -1.97 12.28
C LEU A 5 -12.96 -3.10 12.82
N TRP A 6 -12.57 -3.73 13.93
CA TRP A 6 -13.38 -4.75 14.61
C TRP A 6 -14.72 -4.18 15.08
N GLN A 7 -14.73 -3.01 15.71
CA GLN A 7 -15.98 -2.36 16.12
C GLN A 7 -16.88 -2.09 14.90
N ARG A 8 -16.32 -1.63 13.78
CA ARG A 8 -17.09 -1.37 12.56
C ARG A 8 -17.68 -2.64 11.96
N PHE A 9 -16.92 -3.73 11.97
CA PHE A 9 -17.36 -5.02 11.47
C PHE A 9 -18.67 -5.51 12.14
N TYR A 10 -18.83 -5.24 13.45
CA TYR A 10 -20.02 -5.63 14.22
C TYR A 10 -21.11 -4.55 14.34
N SER A 11 -20.82 -3.28 14.00
CA SER A 11 -21.75 -2.16 14.22
C SER A 11 -22.27 -1.51 12.95
N ASN A 12 -21.65 -1.77 11.80
CA ASN A 12 -21.94 -1.07 10.56
C ASN A 12 -22.59 -1.98 9.51
N MET A 13 -23.37 -1.40 8.60
CA MET A 13 -24.04 -2.09 7.49
C MET A 13 -23.10 -2.44 6.33
N GLY A 14 -21.82 -2.71 6.61
CA GLY A 14 -20.81 -2.98 5.56
C GLY A 14 -20.35 -1.73 4.80
N LEU A 15 -20.54 -0.53 5.37
CA LEU A 15 -20.10 0.71 4.72
C LEU A 15 -18.57 0.80 4.68
N SER A 16 -18.05 1.24 3.53
CA SER A 16 -16.63 1.39 3.31
C SER A 16 -15.97 2.34 4.33
N TYR A 17 -14.69 2.09 4.61
CA TYR A 17 -13.91 2.86 5.58
C TYR A 17 -12.63 3.43 4.95
N GLY A 18 -12.46 4.74 5.06
CA GLY A 18 -11.25 5.44 4.66
C GLY A 18 -10.23 5.45 5.79
N ILE A 19 -9.04 4.88 5.56
CA ILE A 19 -7.93 4.97 6.51
C ILE A 19 -7.34 6.38 6.52
N PRO A 20 -7.08 6.97 7.71
CA PRO A 20 -6.42 8.28 7.82
C PRO A 20 -5.05 8.30 7.13
N THR A 21 -4.76 9.40 6.45
CA THR A 21 -3.52 9.62 5.70
C THR A 21 -2.28 9.39 6.56
N GLU A 22 -2.27 9.88 7.80
CA GLU A 22 -1.13 9.82 8.71
C GLU A 22 -0.80 8.38 9.13
N LEU A 23 -1.83 7.53 9.26
CA LEU A 23 -1.63 6.12 9.54
C LEU A 23 -1.07 5.39 8.32
N LEU A 24 -1.56 5.72 7.12
CA LEU A 24 -1.02 5.16 5.89
C LEU A 24 0.43 5.58 5.65
N ASP A 25 0.81 6.81 5.99
CA ASP A 25 2.19 7.25 5.87
C ASP A 25 3.13 6.39 6.72
N GLN A 26 2.75 6.09 7.97
CA GLN A 26 3.50 5.17 8.83
C GLN A 26 3.61 3.77 8.22
N TRP A 27 2.52 3.24 7.65
CA TRP A 27 2.54 1.92 7.01
C TRP A 27 3.37 1.90 5.73
N ASN A 28 3.37 3.00 4.98
CA ASN A 28 4.11 3.16 3.74
C ASN A 28 5.63 3.35 3.92
N GLU A 29 6.09 3.56 5.15
CA GLU A 29 7.51 3.63 5.51
C GLU A 29 8.12 2.25 5.77
N ALA A 30 7.30 1.21 5.94
CA ALA A 30 7.80 -0.15 6.13
C ALA A 30 8.65 -0.62 4.94
N ASP A 31 9.92 -0.93 5.22
CA ASP A 31 10.94 -1.31 4.24
C ASP A 31 11.27 -2.81 4.24
N HIS A 32 10.71 -3.56 5.18
CA HIS A 32 10.85 -5.01 5.28
C HIS A 32 9.51 -5.68 5.60
N THR A 33 9.50 -7.01 5.45
CA THR A 33 8.35 -7.88 5.70
C THR A 33 8.84 -9.25 6.18
N ALA A 34 8.05 -9.92 7.01
CA ALA A 34 8.26 -11.31 7.39
C ALA A 34 7.26 -12.26 6.70
N TYR A 35 6.41 -11.74 5.81
CA TYR A 35 5.30 -12.47 5.22
C TYR A 35 5.59 -12.91 3.79
N VAL A 36 5.03 -14.06 3.44
CA VAL A 36 5.10 -14.66 2.12
C VAL A 36 3.71 -14.78 1.48
N ASP A 37 3.67 -14.88 0.16
CA ASP A 37 2.46 -15.24 -0.60
C ASP A 37 2.15 -16.74 -0.47
N ASP A 38 1.09 -17.19 -1.13
CA ASP A 38 0.63 -18.58 -1.08
C ASP A 38 1.65 -19.57 -1.71
N ASP A 39 2.58 -19.08 -2.54
CA ASP A 39 3.69 -19.85 -3.10
C ASP A 39 4.95 -19.85 -2.19
N GLY A 40 4.90 -19.19 -1.03
CA GLY A 40 6.04 -19.03 -0.14
C GLY A 40 7.06 -17.97 -0.57
N LYS A 41 6.74 -17.09 -1.54
CA LYS A 41 7.62 -15.99 -1.96
C LYS A 41 7.40 -14.77 -1.06
N PRO A 42 8.46 -14.03 -0.68
CA PRO A 42 8.31 -12.83 0.13
C PRO A 42 7.38 -11.80 -0.52
N LEU A 43 6.38 -11.36 0.22
CA LEU A 43 5.54 -10.23 -0.20
C LEU A 43 6.38 -8.95 -0.24
N PRO A 44 6.13 -8.02 -1.16
CA PRO A 44 6.89 -6.78 -1.19
C PRO A 44 6.51 -5.85 -0.03
N ALA A 45 7.51 -5.19 0.56
CA ALA A 45 7.29 -4.12 1.53
C ALA A 45 6.78 -2.84 0.85
N PRO A 46 5.87 -2.06 1.46
CA PRO A 46 5.31 -0.83 0.89
C PRO A 46 6.37 0.17 0.39
N ALA A 47 7.43 0.41 1.17
CA ALA A 47 8.49 1.34 0.78
C ALA A 47 9.24 0.88 -0.49
N ALA A 48 9.44 -0.44 -0.65
CA ALA A 48 10.09 -1.00 -1.83
C ALA A 48 9.24 -0.82 -3.10
N VAL A 49 7.91 -1.03 -3.00
CA VAL A 49 6.98 -0.79 -4.12
C VAL A 49 7.02 0.68 -4.56
N ARG A 50 6.97 1.60 -3.60
CA ARG A 50 7.04 3.05 -3.85
C ARG A 50 8.37 3.45 -4.46
N ALA A 51 9.49 2.95 -3.96
CA ALA A 51 10.81 3.24 -4.49
C ALA A 51 10.97 2.73 -5.94
N ALA A 52 10.49 1.52 -6.23
CA ALA A 52 10.54 0.95 -7.58
C ALA A 52 9.69 1.78 -8.58
N ASN A 53 8.47 2.17 -8.19
CA ASN A 53 7.62 3.03 -9.02
C ASN A 53 8.28 4.40 -9.29
N ARG A 54 8.83 5.04 -8.24
CA ARG A 54 9.56 6.31 -8.37
C ARG A 54 10.72 6.19 -9.35
N ASN A 55 11.57 5.19 -9.17
CA ASN A 55 12.78 5.01 -9.97
C ASN A 55 12.44 4.78 -11.45
N ARG A 56 11.40 3.98 -11.74
CA ARG A 56 10.89 3.82 -13.11
C ARG A 56 10.35 5.12 -13.70
N ALA A 57 9.60 5.90 -12.91
CA ALA A 57 9.05 7.17 -13.37
C ALA A 57 10.16 8.19 -13.70
N VAL A 58 11.19 8.28 -12.85
CA VAL A 58 12.35 9.15 -13.06
C VAL A 58 13.13 8.72 -14.31
N ALA A 59 13.48 7.45 -14.42
CA ALA A 59 14.21 6.94 -15.58
C ALA A 59 13.47 7.21 -16.90
N ARG A 60 12.15 6.94 -16.93
CA ARG A 60 11.31 7.21 -18.10
C ARG A 60 11.19 8.70 -18.40
N ALA A 61 11.11 9.56 -17.39
CA ALA A 61 11.04 11.01 -17.59
C ALA A 61 12.34 11.57 -18.19
N ILE A 62 13.49 11.13 -17.68
CA ILE A 62 14.81 11.50 -18.21
C ILE A 62 14.96 11.03 -19.66
N GLU A 63 14.68 9.76 -19.93
CA GLU A 63 14.75 9.19 -21.29
C GLU A 63 13.91 9.99 -22.29
N GLN A 64 12.68 10.37 -21.91
CA GLN A 64 11.81 11.18 -22.77
C GLN A 64 12.29 12.63 -22.89
N ALA A 65 12.85 13.22 -21.83
CA ALA A 65 13.40 14.57 -21.87
C ALA A 65 14.57 14.65 -22.86
N ASP A 66 15.49 13.69 -22.79
CA ASP A 66 16.67 13.63 -23.65
C ASP A 66 16.28 13.34 -25.10
N LYS A 67 15.40 12.34 -25.32
CA LYS A 67 14.92 11.98 -26.66
C LYS A 67 14.25 13.15 -27.37
N LEU A 68 13.51 13.97 -26.65
CA LEU A 68 12.78 15.11 -27.20
C LEU A 68 13.52 16.43 -27.05
N ASN A 69 14.69 16.43 -26.40
CA ASN A 69 15.49 17.58 -26.01
C ASN A 69 14.65 18.74 -25.44
N LYS A 70 13.70 18.43 -24.55
CA LYS A 70 12.79 19.42 -23.95
C LYS A 70 12.29 18.99 -22.58
N ARG A 71 11.74 19.94 -21.82
CA ARG A 71 11.06 19.66 -20.55
C ARG A 71 9.81 18.82 -20.80
N VAL A 72 9.69 17.70 -20.10
CA VAL A 72 8.55 16.76 -20.22
C VAL A 72 7.94 16.45 -18.87
N LYS A 73 6.65 16.05 -18.86
CA LYS A 73 5.98 15.48 -17.71
C LYS A 73 5.61 14.03 -18.03
N VAL A 74 6.03 13.11 -17.17
CA VAL A 74 5.69 11.68 -17.25
C VAL A 74 4.98 11.29 -15.97
N VAL A 75 3.93 10.48 -16.10
CA VAL A 75 3.21 9.88 -14.97
C VAL A 75 3.30 8.37 -15.11
N VAL A 76 3.72 7.70 -14.04
CA VAL A 76 3.75 6.24 -13.96
C VAL A 76 2.95 5.83 -12.74
N SER A 77 1.97 4.95 -12.95
CA SER A 77 1.18 4.34 -11.90
C SER A 77 1.32 2.82 -12.00
N ASP A 78 1.41 2.18 -10.85
CA ASP A 78 1.43 0.73 -10.75
C ASP A 78 0.00 0.18 -10.61
N PRO A 79 -0.27 -1.02 -11.14
CA PRO A 79 -1.46 -1.75 -10.73
C PRO A 79 -1.39 -2.04 -9.22
N TYR A 80 -2.56 -2.18 -8.61
CA TYR A 80 -2.67 -2.63 -7.23
C TYR A 80 -2.02 -4.02 -7.08
N ARG A 81 -1.17 -4.16 -6.07
CA ARG A 81 -0.53 -5.42 -5.70
C ARG A 81 -0.58 -5.62 -4.20
N VAL A 82 -0.64 -6.87 -3.76
CA VAL A 82 -0.60 -7.19 -2.33
C VAL A 82 0.75 -6.81 -1.75
N VAL A 83 0.73 -6.03 -0.68
CA VAL A 83 1.87 -5.64 0.14
C VAL A 83 1.58 -5.95 1.59
N THR A 84 2.63 -5.92 2.41
CA THR A 84 2.50 -6.01 3.86
C THR A 84 3.69 -5.34 4.51
N GLY A 85 3.44 -4.56 5.56
CA GLY A 85 4.48 -3.99 6.40
C GLY A 85 5.11 -5.03 7.32
N ALA A 86 6.22 -4.65 7.98
CA ALA A 86 6.90 -5.46 8.97
C ALA A 86 6.03 -5.68 10.21
N GLY A 87 5.48 -6.89 10.35
CA GLY A 87 4.67 -7.28 11.50
C GLY A 87 5.40 -7.35 12.83
N SER A 88 6.71 -7.10 12.91
CA SER A 88 7.50 -7.23 14.14
C SER A 88 7.63 -5.93 14.96
N GLN A 89 7.26 -4.77 14.42
CA GLN A 89 7.36 -3.48 15.14
C GLN A 89 6.01 -2.81 15.43
N ASN A 90 4.89 -3.34 14.91
CA ASN A 90 3.57 -2.75 15.14
C ASN A 90 2.44 -3.79 15.04
N ASN A 91 2.12 -4.47 16.15
CA ASN A 91 1.03 -5.47 16.22
C ASN A 91 -0.31 -4.93 15.68
N ASP A 92 -0.56 -3.62 15.79
CA ASP A 92 -1.78 -2.99 15.28
C ASP A 92 -1.89 -3.07 13.75
N HIS A 93 -0.78 -3.05 13.00
CA HIS A 93 -0.80 -3.18 11.55
C HIS A 93 -1.27 -4.58 11.12
N VAL A 94 -0.70 -5.61 11.75
CA VAL A 94 -1.03 -7.02 11.50
C VAL A 94 -2.46 -7.33 11.88
N GLN A 95 -2.90 -6.83 13.03
CA GLN A 95 -4.27 -7.03 13.55
C GLN A 95 -5.30 -6.13 12.86
N SER A 96 -4.86 -5.11 12.11
CA SER A 96 -5.73 -4.32 11.25
C SER A 96 -5.92 -5.04 9.92
N LEU A 97 -5.06 -4.78 8.94
CA LEU A 97 -5.16 -5.38 7.60
C LEU A 97 -4.21 -6.57 7.43
N GLY A 98 -3.04 -6.53 8.08
CA GLY A 98 -1.95 -7.45 7.77
C GLY A 98 -1.45 -7.24 6.34
N ARG A 99 -2.09 -7.89 5.37
CA ARG A 99 -1.84 -7.77 3.93
C ARG A 99 -2.90 -6.86 3.33
N TYR A 100 -2.53 -5.99 2.40
CA TYR A 100 -3.48 -5.14 1.68
C TYR A 100 -3.00 -4.86 0.27
N SER A 101 -3.90 -4.45 -0.62
CA SER A 101 -3.52 -4.06 -1.97
C SER A 101 -3.09 -2.60 -2.03
N MET A 102 -1.94 -2.34 -2.64
CA MET A 102 -1.35 -1.02 -2.77
C MET A 102 -0.97 -0.71 -4.23
N ALA A 103 -1.20 0.52 -4.65
CA ALA A 103 -0.66 1.12 -5.86
C ALA A 103 0.19 2.35 -5.51
N ALA A 104 1.25 2.59 -6.28
CA ALA A 104 2.04 3.82 -6.20
C ALA A 104 1.91 4.58 -7.53
N ALA A 105 1.74 5.90 -7.44
CA ALA A 105 1.71 6.79 -8.59
C ALA A 105 2.77 7.88 -8.42
N THR A 106 3.63 8.04 -9.42
CA THR A 106 4.68 9.08 -9.43
C THR A 106 4.56 9.90 -10.71
N ALA A 107 4.40 11.21 -10.54
CA ALA A 107 4.54 12.19 -11.61
C ALA A 107 5.94 12.81 -11.54
N VAL A 108 6.65 12.87 -12.66
CA VAL A 108 7.97 13.49 -12.77
C VAL A 108 7.96 14.50 -13.90
N ILE A 109 8.45 15.70 -13.62
CA ILE A 109 8.83 16.69 -14.62
C ILE A 109 10.35 16.65 -14.72
N ALA A 110 10.88 16.39 -15.90
CA ALA A 110 12.32 16.34 -16.15
C ALA A 110 12.71 17.30 -17.29
N SER A 111 13.89 17.89 -17.18
CA SER A 111 14.54 18.67 -18.23
C SER A 111 15.79 17.93 -18.75
N PRO A 112 16.19 18.13 -20.02
CA PRO A 112 17.42 17.55 -20.55
C PRO A 112 18.65 17.98 -19.73
N GLY A 113 19.65 17.11 -19.66
CA GLY A 113 20.88 17.38 -18.93
C GLY A 113 21.97 16.35 -19.23
N PRO A 114 23.19 16.54 -18.72
CA PRO A 114 24.18 15.47 -18.73
C PRO A 114 23.80 14.38 -17.70
N VAL A 115 24.33 13.18 -17.90
CA VAL A 115 24.11 12.01 -17.01
C VAL A 115 24.31 12.40 -15.54
N GLY A 116 23.31 12.10 -14.70
CA GLY A 116 23.33 12.40 -13.27
C GLY A 116 23.02 13.86 -12.90
N LYS A 117 22.71 14.72 -13.87
CA LYS A 117 22.48 16.15 -13.68
C LYS A 117 21.21 16.66 -14.36
N HIS A 118 20.21 15.80 -14.55
CA HIS A 118 18.90 16.23 -15.06
C HIS A 118 18.13 16.94 -13.96
N PRO A 119 17.73 18.20 -14.15
CA PRO A 119 16.80 18.84 -13.23
C PRO A 119 15.46 18.12 -13.26
N ILE A 120 15.01 17.65 -12.11
CA ILE A 120 13.70 17.02 -11.98
C ILE A 120 12.89 17.59 -10.81
N GLN A 121 11.58 17.55 -10.97
CA GLN A 121 10.58 17.75 -9.93
C GLN A 121 9.69 16.52 -9.93
N LEU A 122 9.47 15.90 -8.79
CA LEU A 122 8.58 14.74 -8.68
C LEU A 122 7.55 14.94 -7.57
N ALA A 123 6.40 14.32 -7.79
CA ALA A 123 5.38 14.12 -6.78
C ALA A 123 4.95 12.65 -6.80
N GLN A 124 4.96 12.00 -5.64
CA GLN A 124 4.55 10.62 -5.47
C GLN A 124 3.42 10.51 -4.46
N GLN A 125 2.44 9.65 -4.72
CA GLN A 125 1.43 9.25 -3.76
C GLN A 125 1.24 7.73 -3.80
N ALA A 126 0.89 7.16 -2.65
CA ALA A 126 0.51 5.77 -2.51
C ALA A 126 -0.99 5.67 -2.20
N HIS A 127 -1.64 4.67 -2.77
CA HIS A 127 -3.06 4.38 -2.61
C HIS A 127 -3.22 2.93 -2.16
N ILE A 128 -4.15 2.69 -1.25
CA ILE A 128 -4.50 1.34 -0.82
C ILE A 128 -5.97 1.06 -1.08
N GLN A 129 -6.28 -0.22 -1.25
CA GLN A 129 -7.62 -0.75 -1.20
C GLN A 129 -7.57 -2.16 -0.61
N ASP A 130 -8.61 -2.55 0.12
CA ASP A 130 -8.71 -3.89 0.65
C ASP A 130 -10.14 -4.29 1.01
N GLY A 131 -10.37 -5.58 1.20
CA GLY A 131 -11.55 -6.11 1.90
C GLY A 131 -11.25 -6.24 3.38
N TYR A 132 -12.17 -5.78 4.24
CA TYR A 132 -12.18 -6.22 5.64
C TYR A 132 -13.06 -7.45 5.75
N ASP A 133 -12.50 -8.58 5.31
CA ASP A 133 -13.13 -9.87 5.26
C ASP A 133 -12.27 -10.94 5.95
N PHE A 134 -12.91 -12.06 6.27
CA PHE A 134 -12.29 -13.16 7.01
C PHE A 134 -12.58 -14.46 6.30
N LYS A 135 -11.63 -15.39 6.36
CA LYS A 135 -11.78 -16.76 5.87
C LYS A 135 -11.40 -17.73 6.98
N ARG A 136 -12.07 -18.88 7.00
CA ARG A 136 -11.68 -20.02 7.85
C ARG A 136 -10.40 -20.66 7.31
N ASP A 137 -9.72 -21.40 8.19
CA ASP A 137 -8.58 -22.26 7.87
C ASP A 137 -7.44 -21.51 7.14
N ASN A 138 -6.94 -20.41 7.71
CA ASN A 138 -5.89 -19.62 7.06
C ASN A 138 -4.50 -20.27 7.30
N PRO A 139 -3.91 -20.98 6.31
CA PRO A 139 -2.72 -21.77 6.56
C PRO A 139 -1.54 -20.85 6.91
N GLY A 140 -0.90 -21.09 8.06
CA GLY A 140 0.24 -20.29 8.52
C GLY A 140 -0.14 -19.00 9.28
N ALA A 141 -1.42 -18.80 9.61
CA ALA A 141 -1.82 -17.78 10.58
C ALA A 141 -1.41 -18.17 12.02
N ASP A 142 -1.21 -17.16 12.86
CA ASP A 142 -1.09 -17.35 14.30
C ASP A 142 -2.41 -17.95 14.85
N PRO A 143 -2.37 -18.94 15.77
CA PRO A 143 -3.58 -19.61 16.26
C PRO A 143 -4.63 -18.67 16.86
N GLN A 144 -4.24 -17.54 17.45
CA GLN A 144 -5.19 -16.56 17.99
C GLN A 144 -5.85 -15.75 16.87
N ALA A 145 -5.09 -15.42 15.84
CA ALA A 145 -5.62 -14.75 14.65
C ALA A 145 -6.60 -15.67 13.89
N ASP A 146 -6.31 -16.97 13.82
CA ASP A 146 -7.17 -17.95 13.17
C ASP A 146 -8.50 -18.11 13.93
N ALA A 147 -8.46 -18.28 15.25
CA ALA A 147 -9.67 -18.34 16.09
C ALA A 147 -10.52 -17.06 15.99
N ALA A 148 -9.89 -15.88 15.93
CA ALA A 148 -10.61 -14.62 15.74
C ALA A 148 -11.27 -14.53 14.35
N ALA A 149 -10.60 -15.03 13.31
CA ALA A 149 -11.12 -15.09 11.95
C ALA A 149 -12.33 -16.05 11.86
N GLU A 150 -12.27 -17.22 12.50
CA GLU A 150 -13.40 -18.17 12.55
C GLU A 150 -14.65 -17.52 13.18
N VAL A 151 -14.49 -16.88 14.35
CA VAL A 151 -15.59 -16.16 15.02
C VAL A 151 -16.14 -15.05 14.14
N ALA A 152 -15.28 -14.33 13.40
CA ALA A 152 -15.71 -13.29 12.50
C ALA A 152 -16.52 -13.84 11.31
N VAL A 153 -16.13 -14.99 10.76
CA VAL A 153 -16.89 -15.67 9.71
C VAL A 153 -18.26 -16.12 10.23
N ASP A 154 -18.31 -16.75 11.40
CA ASP A 154 -19.58 -17.18 12.02
C ASP A 154 -20.52 -15.99 12.26
N ALA A 155 -19.99 -14.87 12.79
CA ALA A 155 -20.77 -13.66 12.99
C ALA A 155 -21.32 -13.07 11.68
N PHE A 156 -20.56 -13.15 10.60
CA PHE A 156 -21.01 -12.72 9.27
C PHE A 156 -22.13 -13.63 8.73
N GLU A 157 -21.96 -14.96 8.82
CA GLU A 157 -22.95 -15.95 8.38
C GLU A 157 -24.26 -15.83 9.16
N LEU A 158 -24.19 -15.53 10.46
CA LEU A 158 -25.35 -15.25 11.33
C LEU A 158 -25.98 -13.87 11.07
N GLY A 159 -25.39 -13.07 10.18
CA GLY A 159 -25.88 -11.74 9.83
C GLY A 159 -25.61 -10.66 10.88
N ILE A 160 -24.86 -10.98 11.94
CA ILE A 160 -24.49 -10.08 13.05
C ILE A 160 -23.42 -9.09 12.59
N ALA A 161 -22.46 -9.55 11.80
CA ALA A 161 -21.37 -8.73 11.27
C ALA A 161 -21.48 -8.56 9.75
N LYS A 162 -20.81 -7.54 9.20
CA LYS A 162 -20.80 -7.23 7.76
C LYS A 162 -19.40 -6.88 7.28
N TRP A 163 -18.91 -7.58 6.26
CA TRP A 163 -17.68 -7.18 5.54
C TRP A 163 -17.85 -5.80 4.92
N PHE A 164 -16.74 -5.09 4.76
CA PHE A 164 -16.71 -3.77 4.16
C PHE A 164 -15.41 -3.51 3.42
N PHE A 165 -15.42 -2.58 2.48
CA PHE A 165 -14.22 -2.17 1.77
C PHE A 165 -13.41 -1.14 2.57
N ILE A 166 -12.10 -1.26 2.50
CA ILE A 166 -11.15 -0.31 3.06
C ILE A 166 -10.41 0.37 1.92
N TYR A 167 -10.19 1.67 2.04
CA TYR A 167 -9.43 2.45 1.07
C TYR A 167 -8.67 3.58 1.74
N GLY A 168 -7.72 4.17 1.03
CA GLY A 168 -7.09 5.40 1.48
C GLY A 168 -5.89 5.77 0.62
N SER A 169 -5.35 6.95 0.89
CA SER A 169 -4.17 7.46 0.21
C SER A 169 -3.22 8.06 1.25
N GLY A 170 -1.93 7.78 1.11
CA GLY A 170 -0.91 8.46 1.90
C GLY A 170 -0.72 9.91 1.45
N SER A 171 0.09 10.64 2.19
CA SER A 171 0.49 12.01 1.85
C SER A 171 1.22 12.04 0.51
N GLN A 172 1.06 13.15 -0.20
CA GLN A 172 1.82 13.38 -1.42
C GLN A 172 3.24 13.81 -1.04
N ILE A 173 4.24 13.07 -1.50
CA ILE A 173 5.66 13.38 -1.30
C ILE A 173 6.18 14.13 -2.51
N PHE A 174 6.70 15.33 -2.26
CA PHE A 174 7.34 16.17 -3.26
C PHE A 174 8.85 16.13 -3.11
N TRP A 175 9.56 16.15 -4.24
CA TRP A 175 11.01 16.30 -4.26
C TRP A 175 11.45 17.03 -5.51
N GLU A 176 12.48 17.86 -5.37
CA GLU A 176 13.15 18.52 -6.49
C GLU A 176 14.67 18.39 -6.34
N GLY A 177 15.36 18.28 -7.47
CA GLY A 177 16.82 18.15 -7.47
C GLY A 177 17.37 17.61 -8.78
N LEU A 178 18.57 17.04 -8.71
CA LEU A 178 19.29 16.50 -9.85
C LEU A 178 19.30 14.97 -9.82
N ARG A 179 19.09 14.33 -10.98
CA ARG A 179 19.12 12.86 -11.16
C ARG A 179 19.79 12.43 -12.46
#